data_AF-A0A3A9JWP2-F1
#
_entry.id   AF-A0A3A9JWP2-F1
#
_cell.length_a   1.000
_cell.length_b   1.000
_cell.length_c   1.000
_cell.angle_alpha   90.00
_cell.angle_beta   90.00
_cell.angle_gamma   90.00
#
_symmetry.space_group_name_H-M   'P 1'
#
loop_
_entity.id
_entity.type
_entity.pdbx_description
1 polymer ?
#
loop_
_entity_poly.entity_id
_entity_poly.type
_entity_poly.pdbx_seq_one_letter_code
_entity_poly.pdbx_strand_id
1 'polypeptide(L)'
;MADGKQLDDKWKSHLEDLTEQAPLSFKLLSESLLPVPVGSSEDAIISLIAFDALQLLAKGELLHLHRCANPDCVLLFMDTTGRRKWCSMKICGNRTKVARHQIRREEN
;
A
#
# COMPACT_ATOMS: atom_id res chain seq x y z
N MET A 1 -3.49 -6.19 -7.92
CA MET A 1 -2.67 -5.64 -6.82
C MET A 1 -3.48 -5.32 -5.56
N ALA A 2 -4.81 -5.25 -5.58
CA ALA A 2 -5.62 -5.03 -4.37
C ALA A 2 -6.85 -5.94 -4.39
N ASP A 3 -7.50 -6.06 -3.24
CA ASP A 3 -8.73 -6.84 -3.03
C ASP A 3 -8.52 -8.35 -3.24
N GLY A 4 -7.43 -8.88 -2.68
CA GLY A 4 -7.11 -10.31 -2.73
C GLY A 4 -6.70 -10.83 -4.12
N LYS A 5 -6.52 -9.96 -5.12
CA LYS A 5 -6.03 -10.35 -6.44
C LYS A 5 -4.53 -10.62 -6.40
N GLN A 6 -4.13 -11.81 -6.83
CA GLN A 6 -2.72 -12.21 -6.98
C GLN A 6 -1.96 -11.20 -7.84
N LEU A 7 -0.71 -10.94 -7.46
CA LEU A 7 0.18 -10.04 -8.18
C LEU A 7 0.71 -10.74 -9.42
N ASP A 8 0.74 -10.01 -10.53
CA ASP A 8 1.34 -10.46 -11.79
C ASP A 8 2.86 -10.54 -11.60
N ASP A 9 3.49 -11.60 -12.13
CA ASP A 9 4.93 -11.83 -12.05
C ASP A 9 5.72 -10.65 -12.63
N LYS A 10 5.15 -9.96 -13.62
CA LYS A 10 5.74 -8.73 -14.20
C LYS A 10 5.97 -7.63 -13.17
N TRP A 11 5.09 -7.51 -12.18
CA TRP A 11 5.21 -6.48 -11.16
C TRP A 11 6.34 -6.78 -10.19
N LYS A 12 6.49 -8.07 -9.83
CA LYS A 12 7.62 -8.52 -9.02
C LYS A 12 8.94 -8.22 -9.73
N SER A 13 9.07 -8.61 -11.01
CA SER A 13 10.29 -8.34 -11.79
C SER A 13 10.59 -6.85 -11.88
N HIS A 14 9.57 -6.00 -12.06
CA HIS A 14 9.78 -4.56 -12.08
C HIS A 14 10.34 -4.02 -10.75
N LEU A 15 9.87 -4.51 -9.61
CA LEU A 15 10.43 -4.11 -8.30
C LEU A 15 11.87 -4.60 -8.12
N GLU A 16 12.17 -5.81 -8.59
CA GLU A 16 13.53 -6.35 -8.58
C GLU A 16 14.47 -5.46 -9.42
N ASP A 17 14.07 -5.09 -10.64
CA ASP A 17 14.83 -4.18 -11.51
C ASP A 17 15.12 -2.82 -10.84
N LEU A 18 14.16 -2.28 -10.09
CA LEU A 18 14.34 -1.03 -9.34
C LEU A 18 15.37 -1.18 -8.23
N THR A 19 15.36 -2.31 -7.52
CA THR A 19 16.35 -2.58 -6.46
C THR A 19 17.75 -2.88 -7.01
N GLU A 20 17.86 -3.41 -8.23
CA GLU A 20 19.15 -3.59 -8.91
C GLU A 20 19.75 -2.25 -9.35
N GLN A 21 18.93 -1.32 -9.84
CA GLN A 21 19.37 0.01 -10.27
C GLN A 21 19.71 0.93 -9.08
N ALA A 22 19.05 0.72 -7.95
CA ALA A 22 19.24 1.50 -6.72
C ALA A 22 19.52 0.57 -5.53
N PRO A 23 20.77 0.09 -5.38
CA PRO A 23 21.09 -0.94 -4.38
C PRO A 23 21.06 -0.40 -2.95
N LEU A 24 20.60 -1.26 -2.03
CA LEU A 24 20.65 -1.03 -0.60
C LEU A 24 21.96 -1.55 -0.01
N SER A 25 22.54 -0.79 0.91
CA SER A 25 23.54 -1.30 1.87
C SER A 25 22.85 -1.71 3.17
N PHE A 26 23.58 -2.31 4.10
CA PHE A 26 23.02 -2.75 5.38
C PHE A 26 23.85 -2.27 6.55
N LYS A 27 23.18 -1.86 7.63
CA LYS A 27 23.81 -1.52 8.90
C LYS A 27 23.13 -2.27 10.04
N LEU A 28 23.93 -2.80 10.96
CA LEU A 28 23.44 -3.40 12.21
C LEU A 28 23.41 -2.33 13.30
N LEU A 29 22.21 -2.04 13.82
CA LEU A 29 21.98 -1.07 14.90
C LEU A 29 21.21 -1.77 16.02
N SER A 30 21.83 -1.91 17.19
CA SER A 30 21.18 -2.43 18.41
C SER A 30 20.37 -3.71 18.17
N GLU A 31 20.95 -4.71 17.48
CA GLU A 31 20.33 -5.99 17.09
C GLU A 31 19.36 -5.97 15.88
N SER A 32 19.21 -4.82 15.20
CA SER A 32 18.38 -4.73 13.98
C SER A 32 19.24 -4.48 12.74
N LEU A 33 19.12 -5.34 11.74
CA LEU A 33 19.71 -5.13 10.42
C LEU A 33 18.79 -4.20 9.62
N LEU A 34 19.25 -2.99 9.33
CA LEU A 34 18.48 -1.99 8.61
C LEU A 34 18.98 -1.83 7.17
N PRO A 35 18.09 -1.78 6.17
CA PRO A 35 18.44 -1.35 4.82
C PRO A 35 18.79 0.14 4.84
N VAL A 36 19.88 0.50 4.18
CA VAL A 36 20.35 1.88 4.05
C VAL A 36 20.54 2.19 2.57
N PRO A 37 19.75 3.11 1.99
CA PRO A 37 19.85 3.42 0.58
C PRO A 37 21.19 4.06 0.23
N VAL A 38 21.66 3.76 -0.98
CA VAL A 38 22.88 4.30 -1.57
C VAL A 38 22.50 5.02 -2.87
N GLY A 39 23.21 6.09 -3.22
CA GLY A 39 22.99 6.83 -4.46
C GLY A 39 22.27 8.15 -4.24
N SER A 40 21.54 8.59 -5.25
CA SER A 40 20.79 9.86 -5.20
C SER A 40 19.60 9.78 -4.26
N SER A 41 19.02 10.93 -3.90
CA SER A 41 17.80 10.94 -3.09
C SER A 41 16.61 10.28 -3.80
N GLU A 42 16.57 10.30 -5.13
CA GLU A 42 15.53 9.65 -5.93
C GLU A 42 15.68 8.12 -5.85
N ASP A 43 16.89 7.62 -6.14
CA ASP A 43 17.23 6.20 -6.02
C ASP A 43 16.96 5.67 -4.60
N ALA A 44 17.27 6.49 -3.59
CA ALA A 44 17.03 6.15 -2.20
C ALA A 44 15.55 5.94 -1.88
N ILE A 45 14.67 6.82 -2.38
CA ILE A 45 13.22 6.69 -2.18
C ILE A 45 12.68 5.47 -2.93
N ILE A 46 13.10 5.30 -4.19
CA ILE A 46 12.65 4.19 -5.04
C ILE A 46 13.05 2.83 -4.44
N SER A 47 14.32 2.68 -4.06
CA SER A 47 14.85 1.43 -3.49
C SER A 47 14.16 1.03 -2.19
N LEU A 48 13.88 1.99 -1.30
CA LEU A 48 13.14 1.73 -0.06
C LEU A 48 11.70 1.30 -0.32
N ILE A 49 10.98 1.98 -1.22
CA ILE A 49 9.61 1.62 -1.56
C ILE A 49 9.56 0.22 -2.20
N ALA A 50 10.48 -0.06 -3.13
CA ALA A 50 10.55 -1.36 -3.80
C ALA A 50 10.87 -2.49 -2.81
N PHE A 51 11.83 -2.25 -1.91
CA PHE A 51 12.18 -3.21 -0.87
C PHE A 51 11.01 -3.50 0.07
N ASP A 52 10.31 -2.47 0.58
CA ASP A 52 9.14 -2.68 1.44
C ASP A 52 8.00 -3.42 0.72
N ALA A 53 7.76 -3.11 -0.56
CA ALA A 53 6.78 -3.82 -1.37
C ALA A 53 7.16 -5.30 -1.55
N LEU A 54 8.43 -5.61 -1.83
CA LEU A 54 8.94 -6.98 -1.93
C LEU A 54 8.86 -7.71 -0.58
N GLN A 55 9.11 -7.05 0.54
CA GLN A 55 8.93 -7.64 1.87
C GLN A 55 7.47 -8.01 2.14
N LEU A 56 6.52 -7.12 1.83
CA LEU A 56 5.09 -7.40 1.95
C LEU A 56 4.68 -8.57 1.06
N LEU A 57 5.24 -8.66 -0.15
CA LEU A 57 5.01 -9.77 -1.07
C LEU A 57 5.53 -11.08 -0.49
N ALA A 58 6.77 -11.11 0.00
CA ALA A 58 7.42 -12.29 0.56
C ALA A 58 6.68 -12.85 1.78
N LYS A 59 6.06 -11.98 2.59
CA LYS A 59 5.25 -12.36 3.75
C LYS A 59 3.81 -12.73 3.42
N GLY A 60 3.38 -12.56 2.16
CA GLY A 60 1.99 -12.76 1.75
C GLY A 60 1.03 -11.67 2.26
N GLU A 61 1.56 -10.57 2.81
CA GLU A 61 0.76 -9.52 3.45
C GLU A 61 0.05 -8.62 2.43
N LEU A 62 0.51 -8.59 1.17
CA LEU A 62 -0.16 -7.82 0.10
C LEU A 62 -1.60 -8.28 -0.17
N LEU A 63 -2.00 -9.47 0.28
CA LEU A 63 -3.39 -9.92 0.27
C LEU A 63 -4.31 -9.00 1.10
N HIS A 64 -3.77 -8.31 2.10
CA HIS A 64 -4.49 -7.35 2.93
C HIS A 64 -4.57 -5.95 2.30
N LEU A 65 -4.02 -5.74 1.10
CA LEU A 65 -4.13 -4.45 0.41
C LEU A 65 -5.50 -4.34 -0.27
N HIS A 66 -6.28 -3.34 0.11
CA HIS A 66 -7.65 -3.13 -0.37
C HIS A 66 -7.85 -1.76 -0.98
N ARG A 67 -8.74 -1.68 -1.97
CA ARG A 67 -9.26 -0.40 -2.48
C ARG A 67 -10.26 0.18 -1.51
N CYS A 68 -10.24 1.50 -1.34
CA CYS A 68 -11.27 2.18 -0.58
C CYS A 68 -12.66 1.97 -1.23
N ALA A 69 -13.67 1.60 -0.45
CA ALA A 69 -15.03 1.40 -0.94
C ALA A 69 -15.80 2.71 -1.25
N ASN A 70 -15.16 3.87 -1.07
CA ASN A 70 -15.69 5.13 -1.58
C ASN A 70 -15.32 5.25 -3.06
N PRO A 71 -16.27 5.28 -4.01
CA PRO A 71 -15.97 5.27 -5.45
C PRO A 71 -15.13 6.47 -5.91
N ASP A 72 -15.21 7.60 -5.22
CA ASP A 72 -14.42 8.80 -5.54
C ASP A 72 -13.01 8.79 -4.92
N CYS A 73 -12.61 7.70 -4.25
CA CYS A 73 -11.33 7.59 -3.57
C CYS A 73 -10.39 6.63 -4.29
N VAL A 74 -9.21 7.13 -4.67
CA VAL A 74 -8.15 6.35 -5.35
C VAL A 74 -7.19 5.65 -4.40
N LEU A 75 -7.34 5.85 -3.08
CA LEU A 75 -6.38 5.33 -2.10
C LEU A 75 -6.55 3.83 -1.87
N LEU A 76 -5.41 3.16 -1.70
CA LEU A 76 -5.32 1.81 -1.16
C LEU A 76 -5.06 1.87 0.36
N PHE A 77 -5.38 0.80 1.07
CA PHE A 77 -5.08 0.66 2.49
C PHE A 77 -4.87 -0.81 2.88
N MET A 78 -4.06 -1.04 3.91
CA MET A 78 -3.90 -2.36 4.50
C MET A 78 -5.04 -2.63 5.49
N ASP A 79 -5.80 -3.71 5.27
CA ASP A 79 -6.79 -4.22 6.21
C ASP A 79 -6.34 -5.53 6.86
N THR A 80 -5.54 -5.40 7.91
CA THR A 80 -5.14 -6.55 8.73
C THR A 80 -6.30 -7.10 9.58
N THR A 81 -7.42 -6.37 9.69
CA THR A 81 -8.59 -6.79 10.49
C THR A 81 -9.64 -7.56 9.69
N GLY A 82 -9.63 -7.41 8.36
CA GLY A 82 -10.63 -7.95 7.44
C GLY A 82 -12.04 -7.33 7.57
N ARG A 83 -12.19 -6.25 8.35
CA ARG A 83 -13.49 -5.60 8.62
C ARG A 83 -13.59 -4.18 8.06
N ARG A 84 -12.48 -3.59 7.60
CA ARG A 84 -12.44 -2.20 7.16
C ARG A 84 -12.83 -2.11 5.70
N LYS A 85 -13.77 -1.21 5.41
CA LYS A 85 -14.21 -0.93 4.03
C LYS A 85 -13.60 0.35 3.46
N TRP A 86 -13.02 1.21 4.30
CA TRP A 86 -12.54 2.53 3.90
C TRP A 86 -11.12 2.79 4.39
N CYS A 87 -10.34 3.50 3.56
CA CYS A 87 -8.99 3.96 3.90
C CYS A 87 -8.96 4.80 5.19
N SER A 88 -10.05 5.53 5.46
CA SER A 88 -10.28 6.24 6.70
C SER A 88 -11.78 6.31 6.99
N MET A 89 -12.19 5.87 8.18
CA MET A 89 -13.57 6.01 8.63
C MET A 89 -13.97 7.48 8.76
N LYS A 90 -13.06 8.33 9.28
CA LYS A 90 -13.29 9.77 9.48
C LYS A 90 -13.48 10.53 8.18
N ILE A 91 -12.80 10.13 7.10
CA ILE A 91 -12.86 10.82 5.81
C ILE A 91 -13.83 10.09 4.87
N CYS A 92 -13.45 8.94 4.33
CA CYS A 92 -14.23 8.25 3.29
C CYS A 92 -15.49 7.58 3.85
N GLY A 93 -15.42 7.03 5.06
CA GLY A 93 -16.59 6.45 5.72
C GLY A 93 -17.69 7.49 5.97
N ASN A 94 -17.30 8.67 6.49
CA ASN A 94 -18.23 9.77 6.72
C ASN A 94 -18.79 10.36 5.41
N ARG A 95 -17.95 10.62 4.39
CA ARG A 95 -18.42 11.08 3.07
C ARG A 95 -19.50 10.17 2.49
N THR A 96 -19.26 8.86 2.51
CA THR A 96 -20.22 7.86 2.00
C THR A 96 -21.53 7.86 2.80
N LYS A 97 -21.45 8.02 4.14
CA LYS A 97 -22.65 8.10 5.00
C LYS A 97 -23.48 9.36 4.74
N VAL A 98 -22.82 10.51 4.55
CA VAL A 98 -23.49 11.79 4.25
C VAL A 98 -24.22 11.72 2.91
N ALA A 99 -23.55 11.24 1.86
CA ALA A 99 -24.15 11.09 0.54
C ALA A 99 -25.42 10.20 0.58
N ARG A 100 -25.35 9.06 1.27
CA ARG A 100 -26.52 8.17 1.45
C ARG A 100 -27.66 8.83 2.22
N HIS A 101 -27.35 9.67 3.21
CA HIS A 101 -28.37 10.39 3.97
C HIS A 101 -29.06 11.47 3.11
N GLN A 102 -28.31 12.15 2.23
CA GLN A 102 -28.87 13.13 1.29
C GLN A 102 -29.83 12.48 0.30
N ILE A 103 -29.43 11.39 -0.35
CA ILE A 103 -30.29 10.63 -1.29
C ILE A 103 -31.61 10.22 -0.62
N ARG A 104 -31.54 9.67 0.60
CA ARG A 104 -32.75 9.28 1.35
C ARG A 104 -33.66 10.46 1.71
N ARG A 105 -33.13 11.68 1.83
CA ARG A 105 -33.94 12.88 2.12
C ARG A 105 -34.60 13.45 0.87
N GLU A 106 -34.07 13.14 -0.32
CA GLU A 106 -34.63 13.57 -1.60
C GLU A 106 -35.70 12.59 -2.10
N GLU A 107 -35.64 11.32 -1.66
CA GLU A 107 -36.63 10.27 -1.96
C GLU A 107 -37.89 10.30 -1.07
N ASN A 108 -37.90 11.12 0.00
CA ASN A 108 -39.03 11.30 0.92
C ASN A 108 -39.65 12.69 0.75
#